data_AF-A0A5C3KL40-F1
#
_entry.id   AF-A0A5C3KL40-F1
#
_cell.length_a   1.000
_cell.length_b   1.000
_cell.length_c   1.000
_cell.angle_alpha   90.00
_cell.angle_beta   90.00
_cell.angle_gamma   90.00
#
_symmetry.space_group_name_H-M   'P 1'
#
loop_
_entity.id
_entity.type
_entity.pdbx_description
1 polymer ?
#
loop_
_entity_poly.entity_id
_entity_poly.type
_entity_poly.pdbx_seq_one_letter_code
_entity_poly.pdbx_strand_id
1 'polypeptide(L)'
;MERLITTLFADNTTVYQDKNNSFHDLMNILQAWCEASGAKFNVSKTEIVPVGMEPHCRLVEHIEVPEDIHITANGKPVRALGAYIGNQVEDVAIWLPTLEKIEKNLERWARSRPTIEGKRLIVGLEVQGMPKETEKRIKKLIKDFIWTGRIPTIHKETLRGEIEQGGKKLLDVELQNKAIDLQRLQRYLDMSENRPKWAKVAKTLIHVNTPTSAGKWEYKP
;
A
#
# COMPACT_ATOMS: atom_id res chain seq x y z
N MET A 1 14.11 -8.49 20.29
CA MET A 1 13.24 -7.92 19.23
C MET A 1 11.89 -7.69 19.88
N GLU A 2 11.42 -6.45 20.02
CA GLU A 2 10.07 -6.22 20.54
C GLU A 2 9.05 -6.88 19.59
N ARG A 3 8.24 -7.77 20.14
CA ARG A 3 7.20 -8.48 19.38
C ARG A 3 6.05 -7.50 19.16
N LEU A 4 5.77 -7.16 17.90
CA LEU A 4 4.54 -6.44 17.58
C LEU A 4 3.38 -7.43 17.76
N ILE A 5 2.55 -7.20 18.78
CA ILE A 5 1.43 -8.09 19.12
C ILE A 5 0.12 -7.50 18.58
N THR A 6 -0.07 -6.18 18.68
CA THR A 6 -1.32 -5.52 18.27
C THR A 6 -1.05 -4.10 17.77
N THR A 7 -1.76 -3.69 16.72
CA THR A 7 -1.83 -2.30 16.24
C THR A 7 -3.28 -1.84 16.23
N LEU A 8 -3.50 -0.65 16.79
CA LEU A 8 -4.81 -0.01 16.87
C LEU A 8 -4.79 1.28 16.04
N PHE A 9 -5.79 1.45 15.18
CA PHE A 9 -5.99 2.68 14.42
C PHE A 9 -7.48 3.02 14.37
N ALA A 10 -7.87 4.04 15.13
CA ALA A 10 -9.27 4.36 15.39
C ALA A 10 -10.03 3.12 15.91
N ASP A 11 -11.06 2.67 15.19
CA ASP A 11 -11.87 1.48 15.47
C ASP A 11 -11.25 0.18 14.92
N ASN A 12 -10.25 0.28 14.05
CA ASN A 12 -9.61 -0.88 13.44
C ASN A 12 -8.53 -1.44 14.36
N THR A 13 -8.62 -2.74 14.64
CA THR A 13 -7.64 -3.49 15.44
C THR A 13 -7.03 -4.57 14.56
N THR A 14 -5.70 -4.66 14.55
CA THR A 14 -4.96 -5.74 13.88
C THR A 14 -4.07 -6.42 14.89
N VAL A 15 -4.20 -7.75 15.02
CA VAL A 15 -3.40 -8.57 15.92
C VAL A 15 -2.46 -9.44 15.10
N TYR A 16 -1.19 -9.48 15.48
CA TYR A 16 -0.17 -10.34 14.87
C TYR A 16 0.09 -11.52 15.78
N GLN A 17 -0.28 -12.72 15.32
CA GLN A 17 -0.13 -13.95 16.07
C GLN A 17 0.99 -14.82 15.47
N ASP A 18 1.80 -15.41 16.34
CA ASP A 18 2.81 -16.39 15.91
C ASP A 18 2.20 -17.79 15.87
N LYS A 19 2.75 -18.66 15.02
CA LYS A 19 2.33 -20.06 14.87
C LYS A 19 2.27 -20.86 16.17
N ASN A 20 3.07 -20.49 17.17
CA ASN A 20 3.14 -21.23 18.44
C ASN A 20 2.14 -20.71 19.49
N ASN A 21 1.42 -19.63 19.21
CA ASN A 21 0.43 -19.08 20.12
C ASN A 21 -0.96 -19.67 19.85
N SER A 22 -1.71 -19.95 20.91
CA SER A 22 -3.10 -20.39 20.81
C SER A 22 -4.04 -19.25 20.42
N PHE A 23 -4.89 -19.48 19.40
CA PHE A 23 -5.95 -18.55 19.02
C PHE A 23 -7.00 -18.40 20.13
N HIS A 24 -7.24 -19.47 20.89
CA HIS A 24 -8.16 -19.47 22.02
C HIS A 24 -7.72 -18.49 23.12
N ASP A 25 -6.42 -18.47 23.45
CA ASP A 25 -5.88 -17.54 24.45
C ASP A 25 -6.06 -16.09 24.02
N LEU A 26 -5.84 -15.80 22.73
CA LEU A 26 -6.08 -14.48 22.17
C LEU A 26 -7.56 -14.08 22.32
N MET A 27 -8.48 -14.98 21.96
CA MET A 27 -9.91 -14.71 22.09
C MET A 27 -10.34 -14.47 23.54
N ASN A 28 -9.79 -15.23 24.49
CA ASN A 28 -10.06 -15.02 25.92
C ASN A 28 -9.57 -13.64 26.40
N ILE A 29 -8.39 -13.21 25.95
CA ILE A 29 -7.86 -11.87 26.27
C ILE A 29 -8.74 -10.78 25.65
N LEU A 30 -9.11 -10.92 24.38
CA LEU A 30 -9.97 -9.95 23.69
C LEU A 30 -11.36 -9.86 24.34
N GLN A 31 -11.92 -11.00 24.76
CA GLN A 31 -13.20 -11.05 25.44
C GLN A 31 -13.15 -10.36 26.81
N ALA A 32 -12.15 -10.65 27.63
CA ALA A 32 -11.97 -9.98 28.92
C ALA A 32 -11.77 -8.47 28.76
N TRP A 33 -11.05 -8.05 27.71
CA TRP A 33 -10.91 -6.64 27.37
C TRP A 33 -12.22 -6.00 26.93
N CYS A 34 -13.01 -6.68 26.10
CA CYS A 34 -14.35 -6.24 25.69
C CYS A 34 -15.29 -6.07 26.90
N GLU A 35 -15.28 -7.01 27.83
CA GLU A 35 -16.06 -6.94 29.07
C GLU A 35 -15.64 -5.76 29.96
N ALA A 36 -14.34 -5.52 30.10
CA ALA A 36 -13.83 -4.41 30.91
C ALA A 36 -14.04 -3.03 30.25
N SER A 37 -13.95 -2.95 28.92
CA SER A 37 -14.04 -1.69 28.17
C SER A 37 -15.46 -1.33 27.73
N GLY A 38 -16.37 -2.31 27.70
CA GLY A 38 -17.70 -2.19 27.08
C GLY A 38 -17.68 -2.16 25.55
N ALA A 39 -16.52 -2.37 24.92
CA ALA A 39 -16.39 -2.44 23.47
C ALA A 39 -16.82 -3.81 22.95
N LYS A 40 -17.28 -3.88 21.68
CA LYS A 40 -17.65 -5.13 21.02
C LYS A 40 -17.04 -5.19 19.63
N PHE A 41 -16.23 -6.22 19.37
CA PHE A 41 -15.69 -6.46 18.03
C PHE A 41 -16.82 -6.84 17.07
N ASN A 42 -16.72 -6.32 15.84
CA ASN A 42 -17.60 -6.72 14.77
C ASN A 42 -17.05 -8.01 14.14
N VAL A 43 -17.53 -9.14 14.64
CA VAL A 43 -17.04 -10.48 14.24
C VAL A 43 -17.21 -10.71 12.74
N SER A 44 -18.32 -10.26 12.14
CA SER A 44 -18.57 -10.40 10.69
C SER A 44 -17.67 -9.53 9.80
N LYS A 45 -16.93 -8.59 10.37
CA LYS A 45 -15.87 -7.82 9.69
C LYS A 45 -14.47 -8.28 10.05
N THR A 46 -14.35 -9.29 10.90
CA THR A 46 -13.05 -9.81 11.36
C THR A 46 -12.56 -10.85 10.37
N GLU A 47 -11.32 -10.67 9.93
CA GLU A 47 -10.68 -11.46 8.89
C GLU A 47 -9.36 -12.03 9.43
N ILE A 48 -9.15 -13.34 9.27
CA ILE A 48 -7.89 -14.00 9.57
C ILE A 48 -7.13 -14.16 8.26
N VAL A 49 -5.97 -13.50 8.18
CA VAL A 49 -5.10 -13.56 7.00
C VAL A 49 -3.86 -14.41 7.33
N PRO A 50 -3.75 -15.63 6.80
CA PRO A 50 -2.54 -16.43 6.97
C PRO A 50 -1.39 -15.80 6.18
N VAL A 51 -0.29 -15.42 6.85
CA VAL A 51 0.88 -14.80 6.21
C VAL A 51 2.10 -15.70 6.42
N GLY A 52 2.72 -16.17 5.34
CA GLY A 52 3.93 -17.00 5.42
C GLY A 52 4.11 -17.94 4.22
N MET A 53 5.13 -18.81 4.33
CA MET A 53 5.38 -19.86 3.35
C MET A 53 4.53 -21.11 3.63
N GLU A 54 4.16 -21.83 2.57
CA GLU A 54 3.66 -23.20 2.67
C GLU A 54 4.71 -24.08 3.39
N PRO A 55 4.35 -24.92 4.37
CA PRO A 55 3.01 -25.41 4.73
C PRO A 55 2.31 -24.63 5.86
N HIS A 56 2.87 -23.50 6.32
CA HIS A 56 2.36 -22.80 7.50
C HIS A 56 0.93 -22.25 7.29
N CYS A 57 0.65 -21.71 6.10
CA CYS A 57 -0.68 -21.19 5.77
C CYS A 57 -1.77 -22.27 5.81
N ARG A 58 -1.46 -23.50 5.36
CA ARG A 58 -2.38 -24.65 5.45
C ARG A 58 -2.74 -25.03 6.89
N LEU A 59 -1.83 -24.84 7.84
CA LEU A 59 -2.13 -25.12 9.25
C LEU A 59 -3.16 -24.14 9.82
N VAL A 60 -3.18 -22.90 9.32
CA VAL A 60 -4.13 -21.86 9.77
C VAL A 60 -5.55 -22.15 9.29
N GLU A 61 -5.70 -22.77 8.11
CA GLU A 61 -7.00 -23.21 7.58
C GLU A 61 -7.69 -24.27 8.44
N HIS A 62 -6.94 -24.95 9.32
CA HIS A 62 -7.43 -26.03 10.19
C HIS A 62 -7.59 -25.60 11.66
N ILE A 63 -7.42 -24.31 11.97
CA ILE A 63 -7.64 -23.80 13.32
C ILE A 63 -9.15 -23.76 13.60
N GLU A 64 -9.55 -24.19 14.80
CA GLU A 64 -10.91 -24.00 15.29
C GLU A 64 -11.16 -22.51 15.55
N VAL A 65 -11.96 -21.90 14.68
CA VAL A 65 -12.34 -20.49 14.74
C VAL A 65 -13.88 -20.43 14.78
N PRO A 66 -14.49 -19.49 15.54
CA PRO A 66 -15.93 -19.26 15.49
C PRO A 66 -16.45 -19.15 14.05
N GLU A 67 -17.62 -19.74 13.76
CA GLU A 67 -18.21 -19.78 12.40
C GLU A 67 -18.37 -18.40 11.75
N ASP A 68 -18.50 -17.36 12.56
CA ASP A 68 -18.71 -15.97 12.12
C ASP A 68 -17.42 -15.24 11.67
N ILE A 69 -16.23 -15.82 11.89
CA ILE A 69 -14.95 -15.22 11.49
C ILE A 69 -14.47 -15.86 10.20
N HIS A 70 -14.16 -15.02 9.20
CA HIS A 70 -13.67 -15.50 7.92
C HIS A 70 -12.15 -15.74 7.95
N ILE A 71 -11.71 -16.91 7.48
CA ILE A 71 -10.31 -17.20 7.17
C ILE A 71 -10.09 -17.01 5.68
N THR A 72 -9.22 -16.07 5.33
CA THR A 72 -8.93 -15.73 3.94
C THR A 72 -7.99 -16.76 3.32
N ALA A 73 -8.38 -17.31 2.16
CA ALA A 73 -7.55 -18.22 1.37
C ALA A 73 -6.38 -17.50 0.69
N ASN A 74 -5.32 -18.25 0.36
CA ASN A 74 -4.20 -17.74 -0.45
C ASN A 74 -4.70 -17.12 -1.78
N GLY A 75 -4.09 -16.01 -2.19
CA GLY A 75 -4.44 -15.26 -3.40
C GLY A 75 -5.62 -14.30 -3.25
N LYS A 76 -6.33 -14.31 -2.12
CA LYS A 76 -7.42 -13.36 -1.84
C LYS A 76 -6.92 -12.17 -1.00
N PRO A 77 -7.11 -10.92 -1.47
CA PRO A 77 -6.75 -9.74 -0.70
C PRO A 77 -7.84 -9.33 0.30
N VAL A 78 -7.43 -9.01 1.52
CA VAL A 78 -8.26 -8.37 2.57
C VAL A 78 -7.90 -6.90 2.70
N ARG A 79 -8.91 -6.04 2.84
CA ARG A 79 -8.68 -4.60 3.03
C ARG A 79 -8.47 -4.27 4.50
N ALA A 80 -7.28 -3.77 4.85
CA ALA A 80 -6.94 -3.27 6.17
C ALA A 80 -6.32 -1.87 6.09
N LEU A 81 -6.85 -0.91 6.84
CA LEU A 81 -6.37 0.49 6.90
C LEU A 81 -6.22 1.18 5.53
N GLY A 82 -7.06 0.80 4.56
CA GLY A 82 -7.02 1.35 3.20
C GLY A 82 -6.01 0.69 2.26
N ALA A 83 -5.19 -0.24 2.75
CA ALA A 83 -4.34 -1.11 1.93
C ALA A 83 -4.99 -2.49 1.79
N TYR A 84 -4.62 -3.23 0.75
CA TYR A 84 -4.95 -4.65 0.66
C TYR A 84 -3.76 -5.49 1.13
N ILE A 85 -4.05 -6.48 1.97
CA ILE A 85 -3.10 -7.41 2.56
C ILE A 85 -3.57 -8.81 2.22
N GLY A 86 -2.66 -9.69 1.82
CA GLY A 86 -2.96 -11.11 1.64
C GLY A 86 -1.70 -11.87 1.24
N ASN A 87 -1.76 -13.19 1.37
CA ASN A 87 -0.66 -14.04 0.97
C ASN A 87 -0.79 -14.43 -0.50
N GLN A 88 0.33 -14.41 -1.24
CA GLN A 88 0.36 -14.72 -2.68
C GLN A 88 -0.63 -13.89 -3.51
N VAL A 89 -0.96 -12.67 -3.08
CA VAL A 89 -1.83 -11.76 -3.82
C VAL A 89 -1.02 -11.07 -4.91
N GLU A 90 -1.57 -11.01 -6.12
CA GLU A 90 -0.99 -10.21 -7.20
C GLU A 90 -1.06 -8.71 -6.87
N ASP A 91 0.06 -8.00 -6.95
CA ASP A 91 0.15 -6.56 -6.69
C ASP A 91 -0.87 -5.75 -7.51
N VAL A 92 -1.22 -6.22 -8.72
CA VAL A 92 -2.22 -5.58 -9.59
C VAL A 92 -3.62 -5.59 -8.97
N ALA A 93 -4.01 -6.68 -8.28
CA ALA A 93 -5.33 -6.82 -7.65
C ALA A 93 -5.52 -5.83 -6.49
N ILE A 94 -4.44 -5.48 -5.79
CA ILE A 94 -4.41 -4.50 -4.69
C ILE A 94 -4.72 -3.08 -5.21
N TRP A 95 -4.30 -2.76 -6.43
CA TRP A 95 -4.45 -1.42 -7.01
C TRP A 95 -5.73 -1.21 -7.80
N LEU A 96 -6.43 -2.27 -8.20
CA LEU A 96 -7.64 -2.17 -9.01
C LEU A 96 -8.73 -1.29 -8.36
N PRO A 97 -9.06 -1.44 -7.06
CA PRO A 97 -10.09 -0.61 -6.42
C PRO A 97 -9.67 0.86 -6.29
N THR A 98 -8.37 1.12 -6.11
CA THR A 98 -7.81 2.48 -6.10
C THR A 98 -7.89 3.10 -7.49
N LEU A 99 -7.58 2.33 -8.54
CA LEU A 99 -7.72 2.77 -9.93
C LEU A 99 -9.17 3.14 -10.26
N GLU A 100 -10.12 2.27 -9.92
CA GLU A 100 -11.55 2.53 -10.13
C GLU A 100 -12.03 3.77 -9.38
N LYS A 101 -11.53 3.99 -8.15
CA LYS A 101 -11.84 5.19 -7.38
C LYS A 101 -11.28 6.45 -8.05
N ILE A 102 -10.03 6.42 -8.51
CA ILE A 102 -9.40 7.54 -9.24
C ILE A 102 -10.19 7.82 -10.52
N GLU A 103 -10.50 6.79 -11.31
CA GLU A 103 -11.28 6.90 -12.54
C GLU A 103 -12.65 7.56 -12.29
N LYS A 104 -13.40 7.06 -11.31
CA LYS A 104 -14.71 7.63 -10.92
C LYS A 104 -14.60 9.08 -10.42
N ASN A 105 -13.54 9.41 -9.68
CA ASN A 105 -13.29 10.78 -9.23
C ASN A 105 -12.99 11.70 -10.42
N LEU A 106 -12.12 11.28 -11.35
CA LEU A 106 -11.81 12.04 -12.56
C LEU A 106 -13.04 12.22 -13.45
N GLU A 107 -13.89 11.20 -13.61
CA GLU A 107 -15.16 11.32 -14.32
C GLU A 107 -16.11 12.33 -13.66
N ARG A 108 -16.20 12.31 -12.32
CA ARG A 108 -17.01 13.26 -11.56
C ARG A 108 -16.51 14.69 -11.76
N TRP A 109 -15.20 14.89 -11.68
CA TRP A 109 -14.56 16.18 -11.94
C TRP A 109 -14.72 16.61 -13.39
N ALA A 110 -14.71 15.70 -14.36
CA ALA A 110 -14.89 16.03 -15.77
C ALA A 110 -16.26 16.66 -16.05
N ARG A 111 -17.30 16.27 -15.29
CA ARG A 111 -18.67 16.84 -15.41
C ARG A 111 -18.72 18.33 -15.05
N SER A 112 -17.83 18.82 -14.20
CA SER A 112 -17.75 20.26 -13.87
C SER A 112 -17.00 21.08 -14.92
N ARG A 113 -16.58 20.47 -16.04
CA ARG A 113 -15.88 21.11 -17.16
C ARG A 113 -14.71 22.02 -16.73
N PRO A 114 -13.77 21.52 -15.91
CA PRO A 114 -12.65 22.31 -15.43
C PRO A 114 -11.77 22.81 -16.57
N THR A 115 -11.17 23.98 -16.38
CA THR A 115 -10.14 24.52 -17.27
C THR A 115 -8.90 23.61 -17.28
N ILE A 116 -8.00 23.79 -18.25
CA ILE A 116 -6.74 23.02 -18.30
C ILE A 116 -5.94 23.15 -16.99
N GLU A 117 -6.00 24.32 -16.36
CA GLU A 117 -5.36 24.62 -15.08
C GLU A 117 -6.05 23.87 -13.93
N GLY A 118 -7.38 23.84 -13.90
CA GLY A 118 -8.14 23.06 -12.92
C GLY A 118 -7.86 21.56 -13.07
N LYS A 119 -7.81 21.05 -14.30
CA LYS A 119 -7.50 19.63 -14.57
C LYS A 119 -6.12 19.24 -14.05
N ARG A 120 -5.12 20.11 -14.22
CA ARG A 120 -3.79 19.89 -13.66
C ARG A 120 -3.83 19.70 -12.14
N LEU A 121 -4.50 20.61 -11.43
CA LEU A 121 -4.59 20.56 -9.97
C LEU A 121 -5.28 19.28 -9.49
N ILE A 122 -6.38 18.91 -10.15
CA ILE A 122 -7.14 17.69 -9.84
C ILE A 122 -6.26 16.44 -10.00
N VAL A 123 -5.49 16.36 -11.09
CA VAL A 123 -4.53 15.25 -11.31
C VAL A 123 -3.51 15.16 -10.18
N GLY A 124 -2.98 16.29 -9.70
CA GLY A 124 -2.00 16.32 -8.61
C GLY A 124 -2.54 15.87 -7.26
N LEU A 125 -3.85 16.01 -7.02
CA LEU A 125 -4.52 15.60 -5.80
C LEU A 125 -4.92 14.12 -5.81
N GLU A 126 -5.40 13.62 -6.94
CA GLU A 126 -5.97 12.26 -7.04
C GLU A 126 -4.91 11.18 -7.27
N VAL A 127 -3.72 11.54 -7.77
CA VAL A 127 -2.70 10.59 -8.24
C VAL A 127 -1.40 10.75 -7.47
N GLN A 128 -1.13 9.84 -6.52
CA GLN A 128 0.14 9.81 -5.77
C GLN A 128 0.60 8.38 -5.44
N GLY A 129 1.89 8.10 -5.65
CA GLY A 129 2.62 6.94 -5.16
C GLY A 129 2.05 5.57 -5.54
N MET A 130 2.48 4.99 -6.66
CA MET A 130 1.98 3.69 -7.17
C MET A 130 3.11 2.82 -7.76
N PRO A 131 2.93 1.49 -7.86
CA PRO A 131 3.82 0.61 -8.60
C PRO A 131 3.88 0.96 -10.09
N LYS A 132 4.99 0.61 -10.73
CA LYS A 132 5.24 0.85 -12.17
C LYS A 132 4.18 0.22 -13.08
N GLU A 133 3.60 -0.90 -12.67
CA GLU A 133 2.57 -1.61 -13.45
C GLU A 133 1.26 -0.80 -13.53
N THR A 134 0.87 -0.18 -12.42
CA THR A 134 -0.31 0.68 -12.30
C THR A 134 -0.12 2.03 -13.00
N GLU A 135 1.12 2.50 -13.10
CA GLU A 135 1.49 3.80 -13.66
C GLU A 135 1.02 4.00 -15.11
N LYS A 136 1.10 2.95 -15.95
CA LYS A 136 0.66 3.02 -17.35
C LYS A 136 -0.83 3.32 -17.47
N ARG A 137 -1.66 2.68 -16.64
CA ARG A 137 -3.11 2.86 -16.64
C ARG A 137 -3.49 4.26 -16.16
N ILE A 138 -2.82 4.75 -15.11
CA ILE A 138 -3.02 6.11 -14.60
C ILE A 138 -2.61 7.18 -15.62
N LYS A 139 -1.48 7.02 -16.31
CA LYS A 139 -1.10 7.95 -17.40
C LYS A 139 -2.18 8.04 -18.48
N LYS A 140 -2.81 6.91 -18.83
CA LYS A 140 -3.92 6.88 -19.77
C LYS A 140 -5.12 7.66 -19.23
N LEU A 141 -5.54 7.40 -17.99
CA LEU A 141 -6.63 8.14 -17.33
C LEU A 141 -6.38 9.65 -17.29
N ILE A 142 -5.15 10.07 -16.93
CA ILE A 142 -4.75 11.48 -16.91
C ILE A 142 -4.86 12.08 -18.32
N LYS A 143 -4.35 11.39 -19.34
CA LYS A 143 -4.43 11.84 -20.74
C LYS A 143 -5.90 12.02 -21.16
N ASP A 144 -6.73 11.02 -20.89
CA ASP A 144 -8.14 11.02 -21.28
C ASP A 144 -8.92 12.12 -20.54
N PHE A 145 -8.61 12.37 -19.27
CA PHE A 145 -9.19 13.45 -18.47
C PHE A 145 -8.78 14.85 -18.96
N ILE A 146 -7.47 15.06 -19.17
CA ILE A 146 -6.93 16.35 -19.65
C ILE A 146 -7.52 16.72 -21.00
N TRP A 147 -7.55 15.76 -21.93
CA TRP A 147 -7.98 16.00 -23.29
C TRP A 147 -9.46 15.71 -23.54
N THR A 148 -10.20 15.19 -22.55
CA THR A 148 -11.62 14.83 -22.69
C THR A 148 -11.87 13.94 -23.91
N GLY A 149 -11.01 12.94 -24.12
CA GLY A 149 -11.04 12.04 -25.28
C GLY A 149 -10.63 12.66 -26.62
N ARG A 150 -10.19 13.92 -26.64
CA ARG A 150 -9.68 14.60 -27.85
C ARG A 150 -8.20 14.29 -28.09
N ILE A 151 -7.74 14.58 -29.30
CA ILE A 151 -6.32 14.48 -29.66
C ILE A 151 -5.54 15.52 -28.84
N PRO A 152 -4.43 15.13 -28.17
CA PRO A 152 -3.56 16.07 -27.48
C PRO A 152 -3.08 17.18 -28.41
N THR A 153 -3.36 18.43 -28.07
CA THR A 153 -2.96 19.59 -28.90
C THR A 153 -1.66 20.23 -28.43
N ILE A 154 -1.22 19.93 -27.21
CA ILE A 154 0.02 20.43 -26.62
C ILE A 154 0.91 19.23 -26.34
N HIS A 155 2.19 19.34 -26.72
CA HIS A 155 3.19 18.33 -26.44
C HIS A 155 3.32 18.09 -24.92
N LYS A 156 3.50 16.84 -24.51
CA LYS A 156 3.45 16.43 -23.09
C LYS A 156 4.53 17.12 -22.26
N GLU A 157 5.71 17.28 -22.83
CA GLU A 157 6.89 17.93 -22.26
C GLU A 157 6.62 19.42 -22.07
N THR A 158 5.96 20.07 -23.03
CA THR A 158 5.53 21.47 -22.91
C THR A 158 4.54 21.63 -21.76
N LEU A 159 3.57 20.72 -21.59
CA LEU A 159 2.65 20.76 -20.45
C LEU A 159 3.36 20.60 -19.10
N ARG A 160 4.44 19.80 -19.05
CA ARG A 160 5.24 19.57 -17.84
C ARG A 160 6.19 20.72 -17.50
N GLY A 161 6.54 21.54 -18.48
CA GLY A 161 7.47 22.66 -18.32
C GLY A 161 7.00 23.74 -17.35
N GLU A 162 7.93 24.63 -17.00
CA GLU A 162 7.70 25.79 -16.12
C GLU A 162 6.66 26.75 -16.70
N ILE A 163 5.87 27.38 -15.81
CA ILE A 163 4.80 28.32 -16.21
C ILE A 163 5.40 29.51 -16.98
N GLU A 164 6.56 29.99 -16.56
CA GLU A 164 7.27 31.12 -17.17
C GLU A 164 7.70 30.84 -18.61
N GLN A 165 7.89 29.57 -18.97
CA GLN A 165 8.28 29.14 -20.33
C GLN A 165 7.07 28.71 -21.18
N GLY A 166 5.86 29.09 -20.77
CA GLY A 166 4.61 28.70 -21.45
C GLY A 166 4.14 27.28 -21.13
N GLY A 167 4.79 26.61 -20.19
CA GLY A 167 4.36 25.32 -19.68
C GLY A 167 3.22 25.42 -18.67
N LYS A 168 2.78 24.26 -18.18
CA LYS A 168 1.70 24.18 -17.19
C LYS A 168 2.13 23.50 -15.88
N LYS A 169 3.36 23.04 -15.73
CA LYS A 169 3.80 22.18 -14.60
C LYS A 169 2.86 21.00 -14.34
N LEU A 170 2.40 20.36 -15.42
CA LEU A 170 1.62 19.14 -15.29
C LEU A 170 2.42 18.07 -14.56
N LEU A 171 1.79 17.37 -13.62
CA LEU A 171 2.42 16.32 -12.83
C LEU A 171 3.05 15.26 -13.73
N ASP A 172 4.34 15.00 -13.53
CA ASP A 172 5.00 13.83 -14.05
C ASP A 172 5.00 12.71 -13.01
N VAL A 173 4.06 11.77 -13.18
CA VAL A 173 3.88 10.61 -12.30
C VAL A 173 5.17 9.78 -12.18
N GLU A 174 5.96 9.66 -13.25
CA GLU A 174 7.24 8.92 -13.23
C GLU A 174 8.25 9.61 -12.32
N LEU A 175 8.44 10.90 -12.51
CA LEU A 175 9.40 11.69 -11.72
C LEU A 175 8.96 11.78 -10.27
N GLN A 176 7.65 11.89 -10.02
CA GLN A 176 7.11 11.88 -8.67
C GLN A 176 7.38 10.53 -7.98
N ASN A 177 7.10 9.40 -8.64
CA ASN A 177 7.41 8.08 -8.08
C ASN A 177 8.91 7.93 -7.77
N LYS A 178 9.79 8.34 -8.70
CA LYS A 178 11.25 8.35 -8.47
C LYS A 178 11.64 9.22 -7.28
N ALA A 179 11.03 10.41 -7.14
CA ALA A 179 11.30 11.30 -6.02
C ALA A 179 10.85 10.69 -4.69
N ILE A 180 9.69 10.03 -4.65
CA ILE A 180 9.20 9.30 -3.48
C ILE A 180 10.19 8.16 -3.12
N ASP A 181 10.67 7.42 -4.11
CA ASP A 181 11.65 6.35 -3.89
C ASP A 181 12.98 6.90 -3.37
N LEU A 182 13.44 8.04 -3.87
CA LEU A 182 14.64 8.73 -3.35
C LEU A 182 14.46 9.17 -1.90
N GLN A 183 13.31 9.75 -1.54
CA GLN A 183 13.01 10.11 -0.15
C GLN A 183 12.98 8.88 0.77
N ARG A 184 12.41 7.77 0.29
CA ARG A 184 12.45 6.49 1.01
C ARG A 184 13.89 6.00 1.19
N LEU A 185 14.71 6.05 0.13
CA LEU A 185 16.11 5.64 0.19
C LEU A 185 16.91 6.49 1.19
N GLN A 186 16.73 7.81 1.18
CA GLN A 186 17.35 8.71 2.17
C GLN A 186 16.99 8.29 3.60
N ARG A 187 15.70 8.03 3.87
CA ARG A 187 15.24 7.53 5.18
C ARG A 187 15.75 6.13 5.52
N TYR A 188 15.96 5.29 4.51
CA TYR A 188 16.52 3.95 4.70
C TYR A 188 18.00 4.00 5.12
N LEU A 189 18.75 4.91 4.49
CA LEU A 189 20.18 5.15 4.71
C LEU A 189 20.47 6.00 5.95
N ASP A 190 19.45 6.64 6.54
CA ASP A 190 19.59 7.32 7.82
C ASP A 190 19.93 6.30 8.92
N MET A 191 21.13 6.44 9.48
CA MET A 191 21.67 5.59 10.54
C MET A 191 21.61 6.26 11.92
N SER A 192 20.97 7.43 12.02
CA SER A 192 20.74 8.11 13.30
C SER A 192 19.75 7.36 14.20
N GLU A 193 19.61 7.80 15.45
CA GLU A 193 18.63 7.25 16.39
C GLU A 193 17.18 7.38 15.89
N ASN A 194 16.91 8.35 15.01
CA ASN A 194 15.59 8.62 14.42
C ASN A 194 15.22 7.70 13.25
N ARG A 195 16.04 6.68 12.98
CA ARG A 195 15.81 5.74 11.88
C ARG A 195 14.43 5.08 11.98
N PRO A 196 13.58 5.16 10.94
CA PRO A 196 12.23 4.62 10.99
C PRO A 196 12.23 3.08 11.11
N LYS A 197 11.24 2.53 11.83
CA LYS A 197 11.15 1.08 12.11
C LYS A 197 11.16 0.23 10.83
N TRP A 198 10.47 0.67 9.77
CA TRP A 198 10.43 -0.06 8.49
C TRP A 198 11.82 -0.18 7.85
N ALA A 199 12.72 0.79 8.03
CA ALA A 199 14.07 0.73 7.47
C ALA A 199 14.93 -0.32 8.18
N LYS A 200 14.71 -0.52 9.50
CA LYS A 200 15.35 -1.59 10.27
C LYS A 200 14.89 -2.97 9.76
N VAL A 201 13.57 -3.14 9.55
CA VAL A 201 12.99 -4.37 8.99
C VAL A 201 13.51 -4.62 7.58
N ALA A 202 13.49 -3.62 6.70
CA ALA A 202 13.99 -3.72 5.34
C ALA A 202 15.46 -4.14 5.31
N LYS A 203 16.30 -3.60 6.20
CA LYS A 203 17.72 -4.00 6.32
C LYS A 203 17.85 -5.48 6.66
N THR A 204 17.06 -5.98 7.62
CA THR A 204 17.05 -7.41 7.98
C THR A 204 16.59 -8.29 6.83
N LEU A 205 15.52 -7.90 6.12
CA LEU A 205 15.01 -8.65 4.97
C LEU A 205 16.01 -8.69 3.81
N ILE A 206 16.66 -7.57 3.51
CA ILE A 206 17.72 -7.51 2.50
C ILE A 206 18.86 -8.44 2.92
N HIS A 207 19.29 -8.40 4.18
CA HIS A 207 20.35 -9.28 4.65
C HIS A 207 20.00 -10.76 4.50
N VAL A 208 18.78 -11.16 4.87
CA VAL A 208 18.32 -12.57 4.76
C VAL A 208 18.22 -13.04 3.32
N ASN A 209 17.85 -12.15 2.39
CA ASN A 209 17.65 -12.47 0.97
C ASN A 209 18.86 -12.16 0.08
N THR A 210 19.96 -11.65 0.63
CA THR A 210 21.19 -11.42 -0.15
C THR A 210 21.88 -12.76 -0.35
N PRO A 211 22.14 -13.20 -1.61
CA PRO A 211 22.85 -14.45 -1.87
C PRO A 211 24.24 -14.43 -1.24
N THR A 212 24.58 -15.45 -0.45
CA THR A 212 25.92 -15.63 0.14
C THR A 212 27.01 -15.85 -0.92
N SER A 213 26.62 -16.04 -2.18
CA SER A 213 27.49 -16.22 -3.35
C SER A 213 28.01 -14.91 -3.96
N ALA A 214 27.51 -13.75 -3.53
CA ALA A 214 28.14 -12.48 -3.90
C ALA A 214 29.44 -12.34 -3.10
N GLY A 215 30.58 -12.47 -3.79
CA GLY A 215 31.92 -12.39 -3.20
C GLY A 215 32.06 -11.19 -2.27
N LYS A 216 32.87 -11.36 -1.21
CA LYS A 216 33.21 -10.30 -0.27
C LYS A 216 33.63 -9.06 -1.05
N TRP A 217 32.87 -7.97 -0.90
CA TRP A 217 33.28 -6.66 -1.38
C TRP A 217 34.43 -6.20 -0.49
N GLU A 218 35.66 -6.41 -0.95
CA GLU A 218 36.84 -5.77 -0.37
C GLU A 218 36.78 -4.28 -0.71
N TYR A 219 36.41 -3.47 0.28
CA TYR A 219 36.63 -2.04 0.22
C TYR A 219 38.15 -1.82 0.23
N LYS A 220 38.73 -1.47 -0.92
CA LYS A 220 40.09 -0.96 -0.99
C LYS A 220 40.07 0.52 -0.59
N PRO A 221 40.81 0.92 0.46
CA PRO A 221 40.84 2.29 0.96
C PRO A 221 41.39 3.28 -0.07
#